data_AF-A0A443G263-F1
#
_entry.id   AF-A0A443G263-F1
#
_cell.length_a   1.000
_cell.length_b   1.000
_cell.length_c   1.000
_cell.angle_alpha   90.00
_cell.angle_beta   90.00
_cell.angle_gamma   90.00
#
_symmetry.space_group_name_H-M   'P 1'
#
loop_
_entity.id
_entity.type
_entity.pdbx_description
1 polymer ?
#
loop_
_entity_poly.entity_id
_entity_poly.type
_entity_poly.pdbx_seq_one_letter_code
_entity_poly.pdbx_strand_id
1 'polypeptide(L)'
;MSAHKNRLVHISRYALLAVAVAISSMAAVPFANAGTRQAIGSISVVGTRFEVTMEDGRIVAQEDLVGAVLTIGGDGQDRMPLRIDAVEIDPRNPDGEIMLYTMSARDAASGAWRNICEPDIEGRRMGFPLGGTWTQDGRHLPSDTAFSITCTGGAQAKCVRFGYRPWEKSPDGTSLWDHHQACTRMIRADYCGDGVGHTRNGTPIVIYDRKGIQQDEAAPDMSFEAAWSADGALCVSHTRIPDVLTMEGLAAICPGVRQQPQIAACESDAGALILNRSIDPRTVQAAAK
;
A
#
# COMPACT_ATOMS: atom_id res chain seq x y z
N MET A 1 -32.69 -50.56 -70.58
CA MET A 1 -34.07 -50.72 -70.10
C MET A 1 -34.63 -49.34 -69.76
N SER A 2 -35.73 -48.99 -70.45
CA SER A 2 -36.76 -47.98 -70.16
C SER A 2 -36.46 -46.93 -69.07
N ALA A 3 -36.32 -45.64 -69.39
CA ALA A 3 -37.33 -44.70 -69.91
C ALA A 3 -38.37 -44.24 -68.87
N HIS A 4 -38.67 -42.93 -68.95
CA HIS A 4 -39.69 -42.09 -68.27
C HIS A 4 -39.14 -41.18 -67.16
N LYS A 5 -39.40 -39.86 -67.13
CA LYS A 5 -40.48 -39.07 -67.77
C LYS A 5 -40.13 -37.56 -67.81
N ASN A 6 -40.50 -36.94 -68.94
CA ASN A 6 -41.14 -35.61 -69.17
C ASN A 6 -40.66 -34.37 -68.37
N ARG A 7 -40.12 -33.33 -69.04
CA ARG A 7 -40.78 -32.28 -69.86
C ARG A 7 -41.80 -31.41 -69.11
N LEU A 8 -41.52 -30.10 -69.02
CA LEU A 8 -42.32 -28.95 -69.51
C LEU A 8 -41.47 -27.66 -69.29
N VAL A 9 -41.11 -26.85 -70.30
CA VAL A 9 -41.89 -25.75 -70.94
C VAL A 9 -42.14 -24.61 -69.93
N HIS A 10 -41.88 -23.31 -70.12
CA HIS A 10 -41.28 -22.45 -71.14
C HIS A 10 -41.36 -20.98 -70.61
N ILE A 11 -40.57 -20.06 -71.18
CA ILE A 11 -40.83 -18.60 -71.35
C ILE A 11 -40.31 -17.62 -70.28
N SER A 12 -39.17 -17.02 -70.65
CA SER A 12 -38.89 -15.57 -70.83
C SER A 12 -39.05 -14.59 -69.67
N ARG A 13 -37.98 -13.84 -69.39
CA ARG A 13 -37.89 -12.39 -69.68
C ARG A 13 -36.53 -11.80 -69.27
N TYR A 14 -35.95 -11.04 -70.21
CA TYR A 14 -34.96 -9.95 -70.09
C TYR A 14 -34.37 -9.61 -68.71
N ALA A 15 -33.05 -9.43 -68.66
CA ALA A 15 -32.42 -8.17 -68.21
C ALA A 15 -30.88 -8.21 -68.34
N LEU A 16 -30.31 -7.13 -68.87
CA LEU A 16 -28.89 -6.81 -68.82
C LEU A 16 -28.36 -6.84 -67.37
N LEU A 17 -27.14 -7.35 -67.17
CA LEU A 17 -26.37 -7.07 -65.96
C LEU A 17 -24.97 -6.58 -66.32
N ALA A 18 -24.76 -5.29 -66.04
CA ALA A 18 -23.47 -4.63 -66.03
C ALA A 18 -22.67 -5.10 -64.82
N VAL A 19 -21.40 -5.48 -65.03
CA VAL A 19 -20.46 -5.82 -63.96
C VAL A 19 -19.91 -4.51 -63.40
N ALA A 20 -20.39 -4.10 -62.23
CA ALA A 20 -19.86 -2.97 -61.48
C ALA A 20 -18.65 -3.41 -60.64
N VAL A 21 -17.51 -2.75 -60.85
CA VAL A 21 -16.31 -2.87 -60.02
C VAL A 21 -16.59 -2.21 -58.67
N ALA A 22 -16.60 -3.00 -57.60
CA ALA A 22 -16.75 -2.49 -56.23
C ALA A 22 -15.41 -1.86 -55.78
N ILE A 23 -15.37 -0.53 -55.75
CA ILE A 23 -14.34 0.24 -55.06
C ILE A 23 -14.61 0.07 -53.56
N SER A 24 -13.71 -0.62 -52.86
CA SER A 24 -13.79 -0.82 -51.42
C SER A 24 -13.40 0.47 -50.71
N SER A 25 -14.41 1.24 -50.27
CA SER A 25 -14.21 2.44 -49.46
C SER A 25 -13.74 2.03 -48.06
N MET A 26 -12.44 2.19 -47.77
CA MET A 26 -11.98 2.22 -46.38
C MET A 26 -12.56 3.47 -45.72
N ALA A 27 -13.69 3.31 -45.02
CA ALA A 27 -14.15 4.33 -44.08
C ALA A 27 -13.11 4.41 -42.96
N ALA A 28 -12.35 5.49 -42.93
CA ALA A 28 -11.53 5.84 -41.78
C ALA A 28 -12.47 6.01 -40.58
N VAL A 29 -12.42 5.06 -39.65
CA VAL A 29 -13.08 5.21 -38.35
C VAL A 29 -12.35 6.36 -37.64
N PRO A 30 -13.01 7.48 -37.30
CA PRO A 30 -12.35 8.53 -36.55
C PRO A 30 -11.93 7.94 -35.20
N PHE A 31 -10.63 8.04 -34.89
CA PHE A 31 -10.14 7.77 -33.54
C PHE A 31 -10.97 8.61 -32.58
N ALA A 32 -11.59 7.94 -31.61
CA ALA A 32 -12.41 8.57 -30.61
C ALA A 32 -11.67 9.75 -29.99
N ASN A 33 -12.40 10.86 -29.89
CA ASN A 33 -11.95 12.14 -29.35
C ASN A 33 -11.17 11.97 -28.04
N ALA A 34 -10.14 12.79 -27.89
CA ALA A 34 -9.58 13.14 -26.59
C ALA A 34 -10.72 13.38 -25.60
N GLY A 35 -10.81 12.54 -24.57
CA GLY A 35 -11.79 12.69 -23.51
C GLY A 35 -11.74 14.12 -22.99
N THR A 36 -12.91 14.74 -22.87
CA THR A 36 -13.10 16.05 -22.27
C THR A 36 -12.31 16.05 -20.96
N ARG A 37 -11.29 16.93 -20.82
CA ARG A 37 -10.64 17.15 -19.53
C ARG A 37 -11.71 17.69 -18.60
N GLN A 38 -12.32 16.79 -17.85
CA GLN A 38 -13.30 17.10 -16.85
C GLN A 38 -12.50 17.76 -15.71
N ALA A 39 -12.81 19.02 -15.41
CA ALA A 39 -12.01 19.81 -14.50
C ALA A 39 -12.19 19.32 -13.06
N ILE A 40 -11.08 18.94 -12.43
CA ILE A 40 -11.02 18.53 -11.03
C ILE A 40 -10.99 19.79 -10.18
N GLY A 41 -11.92 19.90 -9.23
CA GLY A 41 -11.93 20.98 -8.24
C GLY A 41 -10.92 20.74 -7.12
N SER A 42 -10.86 19.53 -6.57
CA SER A 42 -9.91 19.16 -5.52
C SER A 42 -9.62 17.65 -5.46
N ILE A 43 -8.49 17.32 -4.83
CA ILE A 43 -8.12 15.96 -4.43
C ILE A 43 -7.80 16.01 -2.94
N SER A 44 -8.47 15.19 -2.14
CA SER A 44 -8.23 14.99 -0.71
C SER A 44 -8.09 13.50 -0.39
N VAL A 45 -7.82 13.19 0.88
CA VAL A 45 -7.68 11.82 1.37
C VAL A 45 -8.61 11.59 2.54
N VAL A 46 -9.44 10.55 2.47
CA VAL A 46 -10.33 10.14 3.55
C VAL A 46 -10.00 8.69 3.91
N GLY A 47 -9.35 8.50 5.07
CA GLY A 47 -8.76 7.22 5.44
C GLY A 47 -7.69 6.79 4.44
N THR A 48 -8.01 5.77 3.65
CA THR A 48 -7.16 5.27 2.55
C THR A 48 -7.66 5.65 1.16
N ARG A 49 -8.76 6.39 1.06
CA ARG A 49 -9.40 6.70 -0.21
C ARG A 49 -8.90 8.02 -0.79
N PHE A 50 -8.69 8.04 -2.10
CA PHE A 50 -8.69 9.31 -2.84
C PHE A 50 -10.11 9.85 -2.91
N GLU A 51 -10.32 11.08 -2.48
CA GLU A 51 -11.56 11.80 -2.69
C GLU A 51 -11.31 12.87 -3.76
N VAL A 52 -11.75 12.57 -4.99
CA VAL A 52 -11.62 13.47 -6.13
C VAL A 52 -12.95 14.19 -6.32
N THR A 53 -12.96 15.49 -6.06
CA THR A 53 -14.14 16.34 -6.23
C THR A 53 -14.01 17.10 -7.54
N MET A 54 -15.01 16.97 -8.40
CA MET A 54 -15.12 17.71 -9.67
C MET A 54 -15.52 19.17 -9.42
N GLU A 55 -15.33 20.07 -10.38
CA GLU A 55 -15.76 21.47 -10.25
C GLU A 55 -17.27 21.64 -10.01
N ASP A 56 -18.09 20.68 -10.44
CA ASP A 56 -19.53 20.63 -10.19
C ASP A 56 -19.90 20.14 -8.76
N GLY A 57 -18.88 19.84 -7.93
CA GLY A 57 -19.04 19.35 -6.56
C GLY A 57 -19.27 17.83 -6.45
N ARG A 58 -19.36 17.09 -7.56
CA ARG A 58 -19.51 15.64 -7.54
C ARG A 58 -18.21 14.96 -7.11
N ILE A 59 -18.32 14.02 -6.16
CA ILE A 59 -17.22 13.12 -5.79
C ILE A 59 -17.20 11.93 -6.76
N VAL A 60 -16.04 11.63 -7.33
CA VAL A 60 -15.85 10.49 -8.25
C VAL A 60 -15.84 9.17 -7.45
N ALA A 61 -16.60 8.19 -7.93
CA ALA A 61 -16.60 6.85 -7.34
C ALA A 61 -15.22 6.19 -7.48
N GLN A 62 -14.85 5.26 -6.59
CA GLN A 62 -13.48 4.74 -6.54
C GLN A 62 -13.16 3.89 -7.79
N GLU A 63 -14.12 3.10 -8.23
CA GLU A 63 -14.09 2.32 -9.46
C GLU A 63 -13.93 3.19 -10.72
N ASP A 64 -14.48 4.41 -10.69
CA ASP A 64 -14.39 5.37 -11.79
C ASP A 64 -13.02 6.09 -11.83
N LEU A 65 -12.18 5.93 -10.80
CA LEU A 65 -10.81 6.43 -10.80
C LEU A 65 -9.85 5.55 -11.62
N VAL A 66 -10.25 4.34 -12.03
CA VAL A 66 -9.40 3.46 -12.83
C VAL A 66 -9.11 4.11 -14.19
N GLY A 67 -7.82 4.25 -14.52
CA GLY A 67 -7.32 4.94 -15.70
C GLY A 67 -7.06 6.44 -15.50
N ALA A 68 -7.50 7.03 -14.37
CA ALA A 68 -7.22 8.43 -14.05
C ALA A 68 -5.72 8.65 -13.83
N VAL A 69 -5.22 9.81 -14.27
CA VAL A 69 -3.85 10.25 -14.02
C VAL A 69 -3.90 11.46 -13.09
N LEU A 70 -3.55 11.23 -11.83
CA LEU A 70 -3.43 12.27 -10.82
C LEU A 70 -2.04 12.89 -10.91
N THR A 71 -1.95 14.21 -10.84
CA THR A 71 -0.64 14.89 -10.77
C THR A 71 -0.35 15.18 -9.30
N ILE A 72 0.63 14.48 -8.73
CA ILE A 72 0.98 14.56 -7.30
C ILE A 72 2.34 15.26 -7.18
N GLY A 73 2.44 16.23 -6.28
CA GLY A 73 3.67 16.99 -6.03
C GLY A 73 3.36 18.39 -5.51
N GLY A 74 4.30 18.98 -4.78
CA GLY A 74 4.14 20.33 -4.24
C GLY A 74 4.17 21.44 -5.30
N ASP A 75 4.18 22.68 -4.82
CA ASP A 75 4.29 23.88 -5.67
C ASP A 75 5.70 23.95 -6.28
N GLY A 76 5.87 23.41 -7.48
CA GLY A 76 7.19 23.35 -8.14
C GLY A 76 7.26 22.41 -9.34
N GLN A 77 8.50 22.03 -9.70
CA GLN A 77 8.80 21.16 -10.85
C GLN A 77 8.72 19.66 -10.53
N ASP A 78 8.57 19.27 -9.26
CA ASP A 78 8.52 17.85 -8.81
C ASP A 78 7.11 17.26 -8.88
N ARG A 79 6.37 17.57 -9.94
CA ARG A 79 5.03 17.02 -10.19
C ARG A 79 5.17 15.69 -10.91
N MET A 80 4.76 14.62 -10.25
CA MET A 80 4.79 13.26 -10.79
C MET A 80 3.38 12.83 -11.21
N PRO A 81 3.17 12.42 -12.47
CA PRO A 81 1.92 11.82 -12.88
C PRO A 81 1.82 10.40 -12.30
N LEU A 82 0.77 10.15 -11.52
CA LEU A 82 0.39 8.87 -10.95
C LEU A 82 -0.88 8.38 -11.63
N ARG A 83 -0.82 7.22 -12.29
CA ARG A 83 -2.00 6.57 -12.86
C ARG A 83 -2.56 5.54 -11.90
N ILE A 84 -3.87 5.55 -11.70
CA ILE A 84 -4.59 4.48 -10.99
C ILE A 84 -4.90 3.38 -12.00
N ASP A 85 -4.34 2.19 -11.81
CA ASP A 85 -4.50 1.05 -12.73
C ASP A 85 -5.60 0.09 -12.28
N ALA A 86 -5.85 -0.02 -10.97
CA ALA A 86 -6.90 -0.85 -10.39
C ALA A 86 -7.24 -0.38 -8.97
N VAL A 87 -8.44 -0.71 -8.49
CA VAL A 87 -8.90 -0.46 -7.12
C VAL A 87 -9.54 -1.73 -6.55
N GLU A 88 -9.34 -1.99 -5.26
CA GLU A 88 -10.01 -3.07 -4.53
C GLU A 88 -10.18 -2.71 -3.05
N ILE A 89 -11.14 -3.34 -2.39
CA ILE A 89 -11.21 -3.35 -0.92
C ILE A 89 -10.15 -4.34 -0.42
N ASP A 90 -9.41 -3.99 0.64
CA ASP A 90 -8.43 -4.90 1.22
C ASP A 90 -9.13 -6.19 1.70
N PRO A 91 -8.76 -7.38 1.18
CA PRO A 91 -9.41 -8.63 1.57
C PRO A 91 -9.21 -8.99 3.05
N ARG A 92 -8.22 -8.39 3.73
CA ARG A 92 -8.02 -8.54 5.18
C ARG A 92 -8.92 -7.62 6.01
N ASN A 93 -9.64 -6.72 5.36
CA ASN A 93 -10.53 -5.74 5.97
C ASN A 93 -11.83 -5.63 5.14
N PRO A 94 -12.68 -6.68 5.15
CA PRO A 94 -13.83 -6.81 4.25
C PRO A 94 -15.00 -5.87 4.59
N ASP A 95 -14.95 -5.18 5.73
CA ASP A 95 -15.86 -4.08 6.10
C ASP A 95 -15.67 -2.83 5.21
N GLY A 96 -14.61 -2.77 4.40
CA GLY A 96 -14.44 -1.75 3.36
C GLY A 96 -13.73 -0.48 3.83
N GLU A 97 -13.10 -0.51 5.01
CA GLU A 97 -12.45 0.66 5.60
C GLU A 97 -11.07 0.94 4.97
N ILE A 98 -10.46 -0.09 4.34
CA ILE A 98 -9.20 0.00 3.62
C ILE A 98 -9.41 -0.25 2.12
N MET A 99 -9.17 0.78 1.31
CA MET A 99 -9.08 0.68 -0.15
C MET A 99 -7.62 0.58 -0.57
N LEU A 100 -7.36 -0.33 -1.52
CA LEU A 100 -6.06 -0.54 -2.14
C LEU A 100 -6.12 -0.14 -3.61
N TYR A 101 -5.02 0.43 -4.09
CA TYR A 101 -4.85 0.89 -5.47
C TYR A 101 -3.61 0.24 -6.06
N THR A 102 -3.73 -0.32 -7.27
CA THR A 102 -2.57 -0.52 -8.14
C THR A 102 -2.28 0.82 -8.78
N MET A 103 -1.06 1.33 -8.61
CA MET A 103 -0.68 2.64 -9.09
C MET A 103 0.62 2.56 -9.89
N SER A 104 0.69 3.28 -11.00
CA SER A 104 1.88 3.38 -11.84
C SER A 104 2.35 4.82 -11.95
N ALA A 105 3.67 5.02 -11.93
CA ALA A 105 4.30 6.26 -12.32
C ALA A 105 4.91 6.11 -13.71
N ARG A 106 5.04 7.23 -14.42
CA ARG A 106 5.67 7.24 -15.73
C ARG A 106 7.18 7.29 -15.57
N ASP A 107 7.86 6.26 -16.05
CA ASP A 107 9.32 6.21 -16.10
C ASP A 107 9.86 7.32 -17.02
N ALA A 108 10.73 8.19 -16.50
CA ALA A 108 11.20 9.35 -17.23
C ALA A 108 12.06 8.99 -18.46
N ALA A 109 12.79 7.87 -18.40
CA ALA A 109 13.72 7.45 -19.45
C ALA A 109 13.00 6.73 -20.61
N SER A 110 12.13 5.77 -20.30
CA SER A 110 11.43 4.94 -21.29
C SER A 110 10.03 5.46 -21.64
N GLY A 111 9.46 6.35 -20.83
CA GLY A 111 8.08 6.82 -20.96
C GLY A 111 7.01 5.76 -20.62
N ALA A 112 7.43 4.57 -20.19
CA ALA A 112 6.55 3.47 -19.82
C ALA A 112 5.94 3.68 -18.44
N TRP A 113 4.70 3.23 -18.25
CA TRP A 113 4.06 3.18 -16.94
C TRP A 113 4.59 1.96 -16.17
N ARG A 114 5.10 2.20 -14.96
CA ARG A 114 5.60 1.15 -14.07
C ARG A 114 4.93 1.26 -12.71
N ASN A 115 4.57 0.11 -12.15
CA ASN A 115 4.02 0.03 -10.81
C ASN A 115 5.01 0.63 -9.80
N ILE A 116 4.55 1.53 -8.94
CA ILE A 116 5.39 2.22 -7.95
C ILE A 116 5.64 1.39 -6.68
N CYS A 117 4.87 0.32 -6.49
CA CYS A 117 4.94 -0.54 -5.34
C CYS A 117 5.72 -1.82 -5.61
N GLU A 118 6.64 -2.11 -4.70
CA GLU A 118 7.23 -3.43 -4.57
C GLU A 118 6.25 -4.41 -3.91
N PRO A 119 6.41 -5.72 -4.15
CA PRO A 119 5.45 -6.72 -3.71
C PRO A 119 5.46 -6.86 -2.18
N ASP A 120 4.29 -7.04 -1.58
CA ASP A 120 4.16 -7.54 -0.22
C ASP A 120 4.46 -9.05 -0.13
N ILE A 121 4.33 -9.63 1.07
CA ILE A 121 4.62 -11.06 1.29
C ILE A 121 3.67 -11.99 0.53
N GLU A 122 2.51 -11.49 0.09
CA GLU A 122 1.53 -12.22 -0.73
C GLU A 122 1.72 -11.91 -2.23
N GLY A 123 2.75 -11.15 -2.59
CA GLY A 123 3.05 -10.77 -3.97
C GLY A 123 2.25 -9.57 -4.49
N ARG A 124 1.40 -8.95 -3.66
CA ARG A 124 0.59 -7.80 -4.10
C ARG A 124 1.45 -6.55 -4.23
N ARG A 125 1.23 -5.80 -5.31
CA ARG A 125 1.91 -4.53 -5.60
C ARG A 125 0.92 -3.38 -5.56
N MET A 126 0.33 -3.17 -4.39
CA MET A 126 -0.72 -2.17 -4.18
C MET A 126 -0.36 -1.21 -3.05
N GLY A 127 -1.04 -0.07 -3.01
CA GLY A 127 -0.84 0.97 -2.03
C GLY A 127 -2.07 1.84 -1.84
N PHE A 128 -1.94 2.92 -1.10
CA PHE A 128 -2.99 3.91 -0.92
C PHE A 128 -2.41 5.27 -0.52
N PRO A 129 -3.16 6.37 -0.71
CA PRO A 129 -2.81 7.65 -0.13
C PRO A 129 -3.00 7.61 1.39
N LEU A 130 -2.05 8.21 2.10
CA LEU A 130 -2.09 8.40 3.55
C LEU A 130 -1.92 9.88 3.84
N GLY A 131 -2.91 10.50 4.48
CA GLY A 131 -2.87 11.92 4.85
C GLY A 131 -1.63 12.26 5.67
N GLY A 132 -1.05 13.43 5.45
CA GLY A 132 0.21 13.86 6.06
C GLY A 132 1.46 13.62 5.22
N THR A 133 2.59 14.04 5.78
CA THR A 133 3.93 13.92 5.16
C THR A 133 4.89 13.17 6.07
N TRP A 134 6.02 12.74 5.53
CA TRP A 134 7.05 12.04 6.29
C TRP A 134 8.34 12.84 6.26
N THR A 135 8.96 13.00 7.43
CA THR A 135 10.30 13.56 7.53
C THR A 135 11.36 12.53 7.13
N GLN A 136 12.59 12.99 6.90
CA GLN A 136 13.71 12.11 6.55
C GLN A 136 14.00 11.10 7.65
N ASP A 137 13.91 11.53 8.91
CA ASP A 137 14.02 10.68 10.09
C ASP A 137 12.78 9.81 10.31
N GLY A 138 11.81 9.75 9.39
CA GLY A 138 10.69 8.79 9.44
C GLY A 138 9.53 9.14 10.37
N ARG A 139 9.36 10.41 10.73
CA ARG A 139 8.22 10.89 11.53
C ARG A 139 7.07 11.31 10.62
N HIS A 140 5.87 10.84 10.94
CA HIS A 140 4.63 11.22 10.29
C HIS A 140 4.19 12.60 10.82
N LEU A 141 3.99 13.54 9.91
CA LEU A 141 3.47 14.88 10.18
C LEU A 141 2.02 14.99 9.70
N PRO A 142 1.09 15.48 10.54
CA PRO A 142 -0.28 15.69 10.11
C PRO A 142 -0.34 16.81 9.06
N SER A 143 -1.22 16.63 8.07
CA SER A 143 -1.55 17.65 7.09
C SER A 143 -2.93 17.38 6.51
N ASP A 144 -3.75 18.42 6.41
CA ASP A 144 -5.07 18.36 5.77
C ASP A 144 -5.01 18.57 4.26
N THR A 145 -3.85 19.00 3.73
CA THR A 145 -3.67 19.38 2.33
C THR A 145 -2.59 18.57 1.61
N ALA A 146 -1.75 17.84 2.35
CA ALA A 146 -0.73 16.97 1.81
C ALA A 146 -0.97 15.53 2.23
N PHE A 147 -0.58 14.61 1.36
CA PHE A 147 -0.60 13.18 1.61
C PHE A 147 0.62 12.53 1.00
N SER A 148 0.91 11.32 1.44
CA SER A 148 1.97 10.48 0.94
C SER A 148 1.38 9.22 0.32
N ILE A 149 2.01 8.68 -0.72
CA ILE A 149 1.65 7.36 -1.21
C ILE A 149 2.43 6.30 -0.43
N THR A 150 1.73 5.31 0.12
CA THR A 150 2.34 4.15 0.77
C THR A 150 1.97 2.86 0.06
N CYS A 151 2.84 1.86 0.15
CA CYS A 151 2.68 0.56 -0.49
C CYS A 151 2.55 -0.54 0.55
N THR A 152 1.74 -1.56 0.27
CA THR A 152 1.48 -2.75 1.11
C THR A 152 2.74 -3.50 1.56
N GLY A 153 3.83 -3.44 0.77
CA GLY A 153 5.14 -3.97 1.17
C GLY A 153 5.89 -3.11 2.21
N GLY A 154 5.56 -1.82 2.31
CA GLY A 154 6.18 -0.84 3.20
C GLY A 154 5.59 -0.80 4.61
N ALA A 155 6.35 -0.21 5.55
CA ALA A 155 5.98 -0.16 6.97
C ALA A 155 4.69 0.64 7.22
N GLN A 156 4.51 1.78 6.55
CA GLN A 156 3.35 2.65 6.82
C GLN A 156 2.04 1.96 6.46
N ALA A 157 1.97 1.31 5.29
CA ALA A 157 0.78 0.57 4.89
C ALA A 157 0.54 -0.66 5.77
N LYS A 158 1.59 -1.41 6.12
CA LYS A 158 1.47 -2.54 7.04
C LYS A 158 0.82 -2.13 8.36
N CYS A 159 1.26 -1.03 8.96
CA CYS A 159 0.71 -0.56 10.24
C CYS A 159 -0.76 -0.15 10.17
N VAL A 160 -1.19 0.53 9.09
CA VAL A 160 -2.62 0.79 8.85
C VAL A 160 -3.40 -0.53 8.76
N ARG A 161 -2.87 -1.50 8.02
CA ARG A 161 -3.50 -2.81 7.80
C ARG A 161 -3.48 -3.73 9.02
N PHE A 162 -2.61 -3.45 9.99
CA PHE A 162 -2.64 -4.06 11.32
C PHE A 162 -3.64 -3.38 12.26
N GLY A 163 -4.36 -2.35 11.81
CA GLY A 163 -5.38 -1.66 12.59
C GLY A 163 -4.90 -0.39 13.30
N TYR A 164 -3.62 -0.02 13.17
CA TYR A 164 -3.10 1.24 13.69
C TYR A 164 -3.39 2.38 12.71
N ARG A 165 -4.66 2.74 12.54
CA ARG A 165 -5.09 3.72 11.54
C ARG A 165 -4.99 5.14 12.10
N PRO A 166 -4.12 6.02 11.57
CA PRO A 166 -3.80 7.30 12.22
C PRO A 166 -4.94 8.32 12.24
N TRP A 167 -6.01 8.10 11.45
CA TRP A 167 -7.24 8.93 11.47
C TRP A 167 -8.27 8.46 12.49
N GLU A 168 -8.04 7.34 13.18
CA GLU A 168 -8.98 6.75 14.14
C GLU A 168 -8.56 6.97 15.60
N LYS A 169 -9.49 6.62 16.49
CA LYS A 169 -9.29 6.59 17.93
C LYS A 169 -9.58 5.19 18.45
N SER A 170 -8.85 4.75 19.46
CA SER A 170 -9.19 3.53 20.20
C SER A 170 -10.49 3.69 21.00
N PRO A 171 -11.08 2.60 21.51
CA PRO A 171 -12.33 2.66 22.29
C PRO A 171 -12.29 3.60 23.51
N ASP A 172 -11.11 3.83 24.09
CA ASP A 172 -10.88 4.78 25.19
C ASP A 172 -10.72 6.26 24.73
N GLY A 173 -10.86 6.53 23.43
CA GLY A 173 -10.76 7.86 22.84
C GLY A 173 -9.33 8.33 22.51
N THR A 174 -8.31 7.51 22.78
CA THR A 174 -6.90 7.85 22.44
C THR A 174 -6.72 7.87 20.92
N SER A 175 -6.05 8.89 20.39
CA SER A 175 -5.66 8.91 18.98
C SER A 175 -4.72 7.75 18.64
N LEU A 176 -4.94 7.09 17.50
CA LEU A 176 -4.04 6.05 16.98
C LEU A 176 -2.86 6.61 16.19
N TRP A 177 -2.73 7.92 16.08
CA TRP A 177 -1.59 8.58 15.42
C TRP A 177 -0.23 8.07 15.93
N ASP A 178 -0.02 8.14 17.25
CA ASP A 178 1.25 7.72 17.84
C ASP A 178 1.44 6.19 17.81
N HIS A 179 0.36 5.42 17.75
CA HIS A 179 0.43 3.96 17.59
C HIS A 179 0.87 3.59 16.18
N HIS A 180 0.36 4.29 15.16
CA HIS A 180 0.84 4.14 13.79
C HIS A 180 2.32 4.49 13.71
N GLN A 181 2.73 5.64 14.26
CA GLN A 181 4.14 6.05 14.30
C GLN A 181 5.01 4.97 14.99
N ALA A 182 4.66 4.54 16.20
CA ALA A 182 5.38 3.50 16.93
C ALA A 182 5.46 2.18 16.15
N CYS A 183 4.36 1.76 15.50
CA CYS A 183 4.35 0.57 14.66
C CYS A 183 5.32 0.72 13.48
N THR A 184 5.37 1.88 12.81
CA THR A 184 6.29 2.06 11.67
C THR A 184 7.76 1.97 12.10
N ARG A 185 8.12 2.52 13.27
CA ARG A 185 9.44 2.37 13.89
C ARG A 185 9.75 0.91 14.18
N MET A 186 8.82 0.24 14.85
CA MET A 186 8.93 -1.16 15.22
C MET A 186 9.12 -2.07 14.00
N ILE A 187 8.32 -1.92 12.94
CA ILE A 187 8.44 -2.73 11.71
C ILE A 187 9.83 -2.60 11.11
N ARG A 188 10.40 -1.40 11.15
CA ARG A 188 11.73 -1.09 10.61
C ARG A 188 12.87 -1.49 11.55
N ALA A 189 12.59 -1.88 12.80
CA ALA A 189 13.59 -1.98 13.87
C ALA A 189 14.40 -0.68 14.01
N ASP A 190 13.70 0.45 13.94
CA ASP A 190 14.27 1.79 14.08
C ASP A 190 14.32 2.16 15.56
N TYR A 191 15.19 1.46 16.30
CA TYR A 191 15.29 1.55 17.76
C TYR A 191 15.54 2.98 18.26
N CYS A 192 16.17 3.80 17.42
CA CYS A 192 16.66 5.13 17.76
C CYS A 192 15.65 6.23 17.43
N GLY A 193 14.68 5.91 16.57
CA GLY A 193 13.72 6.88 16.03
C GLY A 193 14.32 7.86 15.02
N ASP A 194 15.48 7.55 14.46
CA ASP A 194 16.23 8.44 13.56
C ASP A 194 15.99 8.13 12.07
N GLY A 195 15.12 7.16 11.79
CA GLY A 195 14.81 6.70 10.44
C GLY A 195 15.74 5.59 9.94
N VAL A 196 16.74 5.15 10.71
CA VAL A 196 17.63 4.06 10.32
C VAL A 196 17.06 2.73 10.77
N GLY A 197 16.61 1.92 9.79
CA GLY A 197 16.04 0.61 10.06
C GLY A 197 17.10 -0.49 10.20
N HIS A 198 16.93 -1.37 11.17
CA HIS A 198 17.82 -2.51 11.46
C HIS A 198 17.13 -3.86 11.23
N THR A 199 16.39 -3.96 10.13
CA THR A 199 15.62 -5.16 9.73
C THR A 199 15.86 -5.51 8.27
N ARG A 200 15.38 -6.68 7.84
CA ARG A 200 15.36 -7.11 6.43
C ARG A 200 13.94 -7.50 6.03
N ASN A 201 13.59 -7.31 4.76
CA ASN A 201 12.30 -7.77 4.22
C ASN A 201 12.13 -9.28 4.46
N GLY A 202 10.94 -9.68 4.89
CA GLY A 202 10.62 -11.07 5.21
C GLY A 202 10.98 -11.53 6.63
N THR A 203 11.58 -10.66 7.46
CA THR A 203 11.87 -11.00 8.86
C THR A 203 10.56 -11.14 9.66
N PRO A 204 10.29 -12.31 10.26
CA PRO A 204 9.06 -12.53 11.02
C PRO A 204 9.14 -11.87 12.40
N ILE A 205 7.99 -11.37 12.87
CA ILE A 205 7.81 -10.73 14.17
C ILE A 205 6.40 -11.05 14.68
N VAL A 206 6.21 -11.00 16.00
CA VAL A 206 4.89 -10.90 16.62
C VAL A 206 4.71 -9.48 17.10
N ILE A 207 3.56 -8.88 16.82
CA ILE A 207 3.21 -7.50 17.21
C ILE A 207 2.07 -7.60 18.22
N TYR A 208 2.10 -6.79 19.26
CA TYR A 208 1.02 -6.73 20.22
C TYR A 208 0.99 -5.37 20.93
N ASP A 209 -0.16 -5.06 21.50
CA ASP A 209 -0.37 -3.81 22.23
C ASP A 209 -1.38 -3.99 23.36
N ARG A 210 -1.43 -2.99 24.25
CA ARG A 210 -2.30 -3.02 25.43
C ARG A 210 -3.73 -2.58 25.12
N LYS A 211 -4.01 -2.13 23.90
CA LYS A 211 -5.36 -1.72 23.46
C LYS A 211 -6.12 -2.87 22.80
N GLY A 212 -5.44 -4.00 22.55
CA GLY A 212 -6.03 -5.20 21.96
C GLY A 212 -6.21 -5.11 20.45
N ILE A 213 -5.51 -4.20 19.77
CA ILE A 213 -5.54 -4.10 18.29
C ILE A 213 -4.80 -5.31 17.70
N GLN A 214 -3.62 -5.63 18.24
CA GLN A 214 -2.87 -6.85 17.97
C GLN A 214 -2.67 -7.66 19.26
N GLN A 215 -2.63 -8.99 19.13
CA GLN A 215 -2.57 -9.92 20.25
C GLN A 215 -1.17 -10.52 20.40
N ASP A 216 -0.77 -10.79 21.64
CA ASP A 216 0.51 -11.46 21.92
C ASP A 216 0.40 -12.97 21.62
N GLU A 217 0.68 -13.33 20.37
CA GLU A 217 0.65 -14.70 19.90
C GLU A 217 1.98 -15.41 20.17
N ALA A 218 1.91 -16.59 20.78
CA ALA A 218 3.08 -17.43 20.96
C ALA A 218 3.61 -17.91 19.60
N ALA A 219 4.90 -17.65 19.34
CA ALA A 219 5.60 -18.12 18.15
C ALA A 219 6.88 -18.87 18.56
N PRO A 220 7.20 -20.02 17.91
CA PRO A 220 8.43 -20.75 18.19
C PRO A 220 9.67 -19.87 18.05
N ASP A 221 10.62 -20.07 18.96
CA ASP A 221 11.93 -19.39 18.97
C ASP A 221 11.88 -17.87 19.11
N MET A 222 10.71 -17.28 19.31
CA MET A 222 10.57 -15.83 19.50
C MET A 222 10.51 -15.45 20.98
N SER A 223 11.27 -14.43 21.35
CA SER A 223 11.22 -13.82 22.68
C SER A 223 10.91 -12.33 22.56
N PHE A 224 10.62 -11.69 23.69
CA PHE A 224 10.34 -10.26 23.70
C PHE A 224 11.56 -9.47 23.18
N GLU A 225 11.33 -8.66 22.16
CA GLU A 225 12.39 -7.86 21.53
C GLU A 225 12.47 -6.48 22.19
N ALA A 226 11.39 -5.70 22.07
CA ALA A 226 11.41 -4.29 22.43
C ALA A 226 10.00 -3.72 22.71
N ALA A 227 10.01 -2.63 23.47
CA ALA A 227 8.86 -1.78 23.76
C ALA A 227 9.06 -0.42 23.06
N TRP A 228 8.04 0.05 22.34
CA TRP A 228 8.14 1.15 21.38
C TRP A 228 7.21 2.31 21.74
N SER A 229 7.74 3.54 21.66
CA SER A 229 6.97 4.78 21.59
C SER A 229 6.96 5.32 20.15
N ALA A 230 6.32 6.47 19.94
CA ALA A 230 6.37 7.18 18.66
C ALA A 230 7.81 7.63 18.29
N ASP A 231 8.66 7.85 19.29
CA ASP A 231 10.02 8.38 19.13
C ASP A 231 11.10 7.29 18.99
N GLY A 232 10.73 6.00 19.03
CA GLY A 232 11.68 4.89 18.95
C GLY A 232 11.46 3.84 20.04
N ALA A 233 12.47 3.01 20.28
CA ALA A 233 12.41 2.01 21.34
C ALA A 233 12.67 2.67 22.70
N LEU A 234 11.75 2.47 23.63
CA LEU A 234 11.96 2.86 25.03
C LEU A 234 12.91 1.89 25.72
N CYS A 235 12.78 0.62 25.36
CA CYS A 235 13.53 -0.46 25.97
C CYS A 235 13.68 -1.65 25.01
N VAL A 236 14.86 -2.27 25.02
CA VAL A 236 15.24 -3.39 24.14
C VAL A 236 15.88 -4.51 24.95
N SER A 237 15.40 -5.74 24.78
CA SER A 237 15.94 -6.95 25.41
C SER A 237 16.92 -7.70 24.50
N HIS A 238 16.66 -7.70 23.19
CA HIS A 238 17.59 -8.12 22.15
C HIS A 238 17.29 -7.38 20.84
N THR A 239 18.28 -7.29 19.95
CA THR A 239 18.07 -6.80 18.60
C THR A 239 17.46 -7.89 17.72
N ARG A 240 16.71 -7.48 16.70
CA ARG A 240 15.99 -8.37 15.78
C ARG A 240 16.90 -9.23 14.92
N ILE A 241 17.96 -8.62 14.38
CA ILE A 241 18.96 -9.30 13.55
C ILE A 241 20.34 -8.91 14.10
N PRO A 242 20.96 -9.74 14.97
CA PRO A 242 22.25 -9.43 15.58
C PRO A 242 23.37 -9.13 14.58
N ASP A 243 23.33 -9.75 13.39
CA ASP A 243 24.27 -9.49 12.30
C ASP A 243 24.13 -8.09 11.67
N VAL A 244 22.97 -7.44 11.84
CA VAL A 244 22.72 -6.06 11.36
C VAL A 244 23.05 -5.05 12.46
N LEU A 245 22.65 -5.35 13.70
CA LEU A 245 22.95 -4.51 14.86
C LEU A 245 23.09 -5.39 16.11
N THR A 246 24.24 -5.34 16.77
CA THR A 246 24.46 -6.01 18.07
C THR A 246 23.89 -5.17 19.21
N MET A 247 23.67 -5.76 20.39
CA MET A 247 23.27 -4.99 21.58
C MET A 247 24.32 -3.94 22.00
N GLU A 248 25.61 -4.27 21.88
CA GLU A 248 26.70 -3.31 22.10
C GLU A 248 26.66 -2.17 21.08
N GLY A 249 26.43 -2.50 19.80
CA GLY A 249 26.26 -1.52 18.74
C GLY A 249 25.10 -0.57 19.03
N LEU A 250 23.94 -1.11 19.42
CA LEU A 250 22.78 -0.32 19.83
C LEU A 250 23.12 0.63 21.00
N ALA A 251 23.92 0.18 21.97
CA ALA A 251 24.30 1.01 23.13
C ALA A 251 25.15 2.21 22.68
N ALA A 252 26.01 1.98 21.69
CA ALA A 252 26.91 3.00 21.16
C ALA A 252 26.15 4.05 20.32
N ILE A 253 25.21 3.63 19.49
CA ILE A 253 24.49 4.56 18.60
C ILE A 253 23.31 5.26 19.28
N CYS A 254 22.67 4.60 20.25
CA CYS A 254 21.40 5.06 20.82
C CYS A 254 21.40 4.95 22.35
N PRO A 255 22.24 5.76 23.03
CA PRO A 255 22.46 5.67 24.48
C PRO A 255 21.23 6.00 25.33
N GLY A 256 20.21 6.64 24.75
CA GLY A 256 18.94 6.92 25.41
C GLY A 256 18.01 5.70 25.51
N VAL A 257 18.26 4.65 24.72
CA VAL A 257 17.43 3.43 24.71
C VAL A 257 17.84 2.53 25.89
N ARG A 258 16.90 2.18 26.75
CA ARG A 258 17.18 1.30 27.89
C ARG A 258 17.44 -0.12 27.40
N GLN A 259 18.63 -0.64 27.69
CA GLN A 259 18.93 -2.06 27.45
C GLN A 259 18.62 -2.86 28.70
N GLN A 260 17.66 -3.78 28.61
CA GLN A 260 17.17 -4.50 29.78
C GLN A 260 17.07 -6.01 29.51
N PRO A 261 17.98 -6.84 30.05
CA PRO A 261 17.84 -8.29 29.98
C PRO A 261 16.61 -8.81 30.75
N GLN A 262 16.12 -8.06 31.75
CA GLN A 262 14.89 -8.42 32.48
C GLN A 262 13.64 -8.03 31.67
N ILE A 263 13.15 -8.96 30.84
CA ILE A 263 11.99 -8.80 29.94
C ILE A 263 10.81 -8.12 30.65
N ALA A 264 10.39 -8.64 31.81
CA ALA A 264 9.18 -8.17 32.50
C ALA A 264 9.21 -6.67 32.81
N ALA A 265 10.37 -6.10 33.16
CA ALA A 265 10.49 -4.67 33.46
C ALA A 265 10.42 -3.79 32.21
N CYS A 266 10.87 -4.32 31.07
CA CYS A 266 10.85 -3.67 29.77
C CYS A 266 9.44 -3.70 29.15
N GLU A 267 8.81 -4.87 29.24
CA GLU A 267 7.48 -5.14 28.71
C GLU A 267 6.38 -4.42 29.50
N SER A 268 6.60 -4.15 30.79
CA SER A 268 5.68 -3.37 31.63
C SER A 268 5.83 -1.85 31.50
N ASP A 269 6.68 -1.34 30.60
CA ASP A 269 6.93 0.10 30.50
C ASP A 269 5.65 0.86 30.10
N ALA A 270 5.16 1.74 30.98
CA ALA A 270 3.89 2.44 30.79
C ALA A 270 3.88 3.37 29.57
N GLY A 271 5.04 3.79 29.07
CA GLY A 271 5.16 4.61 27.85
C GLY A 271 5.02 3.83 26.55
N ALA A 272 5.07 2.48 26.60
CA ALA A 272 5.03 1.65 25.41
C ALA A 272 3.64 1.65 24.76
N LEU A 273 3.60 1.98 23.47
CA LEU A 273 2.41 1.95 22.62
C LEU A 273 2.32 0.63 21.86
N ILE A 274 3.46 0.13 21.39
CA ILE A 274 3.59 -1.12 20.64
C ILE A 274 4.68 -1.96 21.30
N LEU A 275 4.46 -3.27 21.37
CA LEU A 275 5.44 -4.25 21.80
C LEU A 275 5.61 -5.27 20.69
N ASN A 276 6.78 -5.89 20.63
CA ASN A 276 7.00 -6.94 19.66
C ASN A 276 7.91 -8.05 20.19
N ARG A 277 7.73 -9.24 19.60
CA ARG A 277 8.66 -10.36 19.69
C ARG A 277 9.35 -10.56 18.35
N SER A 278 10.55 -11.12 18.39
CA SER A 278 11.22 -11.64 17.21
C SER A 278 12.07 -12.84 17.56
N ILE A 279 12.60 -13.52 16.54
CA ILE A 279 13.45 -14.71 16.73
C ILE A 279 14.63 -14.33 17.62
N ASP A 280 14.83 -15.11 18.68
CA ASP A 280 15.90 -14.91 19.65
C ASP A 280 16.88 -16.10 19.57
N PRO A 281 18.09 -15.92 19.01
CA PRO A 281 19.08 -17.00 18.95
C PRO A 281 19.44 -17.60 20.31
N ARG A 282 19.22 -16.87 21.41
CA ARG A 282 19.47 -17.34 22.78
C ARG A 282 18.47 -18.42 23.20
N THR A 283 17.22 -18.36 22.74
CA THR A 283 16.19 -19.34 23.07
C THR A 283 16.37 -20.63 22.27
N VAL A 284 16.78 -20.52 20.99
CA VAL A 284 17.11 -21.65 20.11
C VAL A 284 18.25 -22.50 20.70
N GLN A 285 19.30 -21.86 21.21
CA GLN A 285 20.45 -22.56 21.79
C GLN A 285 20.15 -23.22 23.14
N ALA A 286 19.17 -22.70 23.89
CA ALA A 286 18.73 -23.31 25.15
C ALA A 286 17.90 -24.58 24.91
N ALA A 287 17.12 -24.66 23.83
CA ALA A 287 16.33 -25.83 23.46
C ALA A 287 17.16 -26.98 22.86
N ALA A 288 18.38 -26.69 22.40
CA ALA A 288 19.30 -27.67 21.81
C ALA A 288 20.23 -28.37 22.84
N LYS A 289 20.10 -28.05 24.14
CA LYS A 289 20.81 -28.69 25.25
C LYS A 289 19.85 -29.51 26.11
#